data_AF-A0AAN6LEL5-F1
#
_entry.id   AF-A0AAN6LEL5-F1
#
_cell.length_a   1.000
_cell.length_b   1.000
_cell.length_c   1.000
_cell.angle_alpha   90.00
_cell.angle_beta   90.00
_cell.angle_gamma   90.00
#
_symmetry.space_group_name_H-M   'P 1'
#
loop_
_entity.id
_entity.type
_entity.pdbx_description
1 polymer ?
#
loop_
_entity_poly.entity_id
_entity_poly.type
_entity_poly.pdbx_seq_one_letter_code
_entity_poly.pdbx_strand_id
1 'polypeptide(L)'
;MSKLTHISSKEQFSQLLSSSTIVIADFFAEWCGPCKVIAPVFEQLANKLSRPNKVTFTKIDVDANQEVAAAYGVSAFVVAKLPWILNALYTCSNQDSLANSTSMCDHSMPTFIIFKNGSVAHSIRGANPQLLMAKVQEFASSIGSSDGNNGNNGAESSGEAGSCWLGGSTPKGYSEISDQIEIKGIDLLNCDNEIGPGRSLFAPEKPSGLSAAGGNDGKGKAKASTAADWVESDTDEQLMLYMPFQSSLKVHSLQITSLPPAAGEDDEEVPMRPKTIKLYTNRAHIIGFEDADDETPTQEVELAAKDWDAKTGTANVELRFVKFQRITSLVVYFVDGDGDGERIRVDRVRIFGEAGEKRDMGKLEKIGDEAGE
;
A
#
# COMPACT_ATOMS: atom_id res chain seq x y z
N MET A 1 16.66 34.59 -8.60
CA MET A 1 17.54 33.79 -9.48
C MET A 1 17.36 32.34 -9.08
N SER A 2 16.50 31.64 -9.81
CA SER A 2 16.22 30.23 -9.62
C SER A 2 17.47 29.41 -9.88
N LYS A 3 17.92 28.66 -8.87
CA LYS A 3 19.12 27.84 -8.98
C LYS A 3 18.69 26.40 -9.25
N LEU A 4 18.38 26.10 -10.51
CA LEU A 4 18.36 24.71 -10.95
C LEU A 4 19.77 24.16 -10.80
N THR A 5 19.95 23.14 -9.97
CA THR A 5 21.27 22.57 -9.69
C THR A 5 21.45 21.28 -10.47
N HIS A 6 22.58 21.14 -11.16
CA HIS A 6 22.95 19.87 -11.79
C HIS A 6 23.84 19.08 -10.83
N ILE A 7 23.54 17.80 -10.64
CA ILE A 7 24.34 16.91 -9.79
C ILE A 7 25.41 16.22 -10.62
N SER A 8 26.66 16.35 -10.20
CA SER A 8 27.80 15.66 -10.81
C SER A 8 28.42 14.57 -9.93
N SER A 9 28.06 14.51 -8.64
CA SER A 9 28.58 13.47 -7.73
C SER A 9 27.56 13.07 -6.66
N LYS A 10 27.75 11.88 -6.09
CA LYS A 10 26.90 11.32 -5.04
C LYS A 10 26.94 12.13 -3.75
N GLU A 11 28.11 12.65 -3.39
CA GLU A 11 28.34 13.47 -2.20
C GLU A 11 27.61 14.82 -2.30
N GLN A 12 27.62 15.41 -3.50
CA GLN A 12 26.89 16.65 -3.77
C GLN A 12 25.39 16.43 -3.57
N PHE A 13 24.87 15.27 -3.99
CA PHE A 13 23.46 14.94 -3.82
C PHE A 13 23.08 14.72 -2.36
N SER A 14 23.87 13.95 -1.60
CA SER A 14 23.60 13.70 -0.18
C SER A 14 23.68 14.98 0.67
N GLN A 15 24.63 15.87 0.36
CA GLN A 15 24.71 17.20 0.97
C GLN A 15 23.47 18.04 0.64
N LEU A 16 22.97 17.97 -0.60
CA LEU A 16 21.78 18.70 -1.01
C LEU A 16 20.53 18.23 -0.25
N LEU A 17 20.34 16.91 -0.13
CA LEU A 17 19.26 16.28 0.62
C LEU A 17 19.28 16.70 2.10
N SER A 18 20.46 16.88 2.68
CA SER A 18 20.61 17.32 4.07
C SER A 18 20.41 18.82 4.26
N SER A 19 20.68 19.63 3.24
CA SER A 19 20.66 21.11 3.32
C SER A 19 19.28 21.74 3.11
N SER A 20 18.38 21.04 2.40
CA SER A 20 17.10 21.58 1.96
C SER A 20 15.95 20.74 2.50
N THR A 21 14.88 21.40 2.95
CA THR A 21 13.68 20.73 3.47
C THR A 21 13.00 19.87 2.40
N ILE A 22 12.86 20.40 1.18
CA ILE A 22 12.29 19.67 0.04
C ILE A 22 13.28 19.72 -1.13
N VAL A 23 13.58 18.56 -1.68
CA VAL A 23 14.40 18.42 -2.89
C VAL A 23 13.59 17.69 -3.94
N ILE A 24 13.47 18.26 -5.13
CA ILE A 24 12.78 17.64 -6.26
C ILE A 24 13.83 17.30 -7.30
N ALA A 25 14.05 16.00 -7.51
CA ALA A 25 15.05 15.48 -8.44
C ALA A 25 14.39 14.96 -9.72
N ASP A 26 14.82 15.47 -10.86
CA ASP A 26 14.50 14.99 -12.21
C ASP A 26 15.61 14.05 -12.68
N PHE A 27 15.31 12.76 -12.81
CA PHE A 27 16.20 11.76 -13.39
C PHE A 27 15.96 11.69 -14.89
N PHE A 28 16.92 12.19 -15.65
CA PHE A 28 16.84 12.33 -17.10
C PHE A 28 18.05 11.71 -17.79
N ALA A 29 17.95 11.57 -19.11
CA ALA A 29 19.06 11.22 -19.99
C ALA A 29 18.96 12.02 -21.30
N GLU A 30 20.08 12.30 -21.95
CA GLU A 30 20.10 13.16 -23.16
C GLU A 30 19.38 12.53 -24.37
N TRP A 31 19.37 11.19 -24.44
CA TRP A 31 18.71 10.41 -25.50
C TRP A 31 17.21 10.17 -25.21
N CYS A 32 16.72 10.55 -24.04
CA CYS A 32 15.33 10.36 -23.66
C CYS A 32 14.43 11.44 -24.30
N GLY A 33 13.63 11.05 -25.31
CA GLY A 33 12.68 11.93 -25.99
C GLY A 33 11.63 12.56 -25.05
N PRO A 34 10.87 11.77 -24.28
CA PRO A 34 9.86 12.30 -23.35
C PRO A 34 10.43 13.24 -22.28
N CYS A 35 11.68 13.01 -21.84
CA CYS A 35 12.38 13.89 -20.90
C CYS A 35 12.53 15.32 -21.45
N LYS A 36 12.76 15.48 -22.75
CA LYS A 36 12.88 16.80 -23.40
C LYS A 36 11.55 17.55 -23.43
N VAL A 37 10.42 16.84 -23.50
CA VAL A 37 9.08 17.44 -23.53
C VAL A 37 8.71 18.03 -22.16
N ILE A 38 9.05 17.33 -21.08
CA ILE A 38 8.71 17.74 -19.71
C ILE A 38 9.73 18.72 -19.09
N ALA A 39 10.97 18.74 -19.57
CA ALA A 39 12.03 19.64 -19.10
C ALA A 39 11.63 21.13 -18.98
N PRO A 40 10.99 21.79 -19.98
CA PRO A 40 10.60 23.19 -19.84
C PRO A 40 9.54 23.43 -18.76
N VAL A 41 8.65 22.45 -18.53
CA VAL A 41 7.66 22.50 -17.45
C VAL A 41 8.34 22.45 -16.10
N PHE A 42 9.30 21.54 -15.94
CA PHE A 42 10.08 21.41 -14.71
C PHE A 42 10.88 22.68 -14.41
N GLU A 43 11.49 23.29 -15.42
CA GLU A 43 12.22 24.56 -15.30
C GLU A 43 11.31 25.72 -14.91
N GLN A 44 10.09 25.79 -15.45
CA GLN A 44 9.10 26.78 -15.04
C GLN A 44 8.68 26.62 -13.58
N LEU A 45 8.50 25.38 -13.11
CA LEU A 45 8.21 25.10 -11.70
C LEU A 45 9.38 25.49 -10.80
N ALA A 46 10.60 25.16 -11.20
CA ALA A 46 11.81 25.59 -10.50
C ALA A 46 11.89 27.13 -10.42
N ASN A 47 11.55 27.84 -11.50
CA ASN A 47 11.56 29.29 -11.51
C ASN A 47 10.51 29.92 -10.58
N LYS A 48 9.34 29.29 -10.45
CA LYS A 48 8.23 29.80 -9.62
C LYS A 48 8.37 29.45 -8.14
N LEU A 49 8.85 28.25 -7.83
CA LEU A 49 8.76 27.66 -6.49
C LEU A 49 10.11 27.45 -5.81
N SER A 50 11.24 27.61 -6.51
CA SER A 50 12.55 27.44 -5.90
C SER A 50 12.78 28.50 -4.81
N ARG A 51 13.08 28.03 -3.61
CA ARG A 51 13.41 28.84 -2.44
C ARG A 51 14.67 28.26 -1.79
N PRO A 52 15.76 29.02 -1.64
CA PRO A 52 16.99 28.50 -1.06
C PRO A 52 16.73 27.91 0.34
N ASN A 53 17.33 26.76 0.62
CA ASN A 53 17.20 25.96 1.86
C ASN A 53 15.78 25.43 2.17
N LYS A 54 14.76 25.77 1.37
CA LYS A 54 13.37 25.28 1.56
C LYS A 54 12.94 24.33 0.45
N VAL A 55 12.98 24.78 -0.82
CA VAL A 55 12.59 23.98 -1.99
C VAL A 55 13.67 24.09 -3.05
N THR A 56 14.37 22.99 -3.27
CA THR A 56 15.45 22.92 -4.26
C THR A 56 15.10 21.97 -5.39
N PHE A 57 15.27 22.44 -6.62
CA PHE A 57 15.08 21.65 -7.83
C PHE A 57 16.43 21.22 -8.37
N THR A 58 16.54 19.93 -8.70
CA THR A 58 17.79 19.34 -9.16
C THR A 58 17.56 18.43 -10.35
N LYS A 59 18.54 18.42 -11.26
CA LYS A 59 18.58 17.51 -12.41
C LYS A 59 19.73 16.53 -12.23
N ILE A 60 19.46 15.25 -12.50
CA ILE A 60 20.41 14.15 -12.38
C ILE A 60 20.42 13.41 -13.70
N ASP A 61 21.56 13.46 -14.38
CA ASP A 61 21.80 12.62 -15.55
C ASP A 61 22.09 11.19 -15.07
N VAL A 62 21.24 10.26 -15.49
CA VAL A 62 21.32 8.83 -15.15
C VAL A 62 22.55 8.18 -15.77
N ASP A 63 22.99 8.62 -16.95
CA ASP A 63 24.17 8.07 -17.63
C ASP A 63 25.46 8.49 -16.92
N ALA A 64 25.51 9.74 -16.43
CA ALA A 64 26.66 10.25 -15.69
C ALA A 64 26.69 9.81 -14.21
N ASN A 65 25.53 9.57 -13.59
CA ASN A 65 25.41 9.26 -12.16
C ASN A 65 24.70 7.91 -11.91
N GLN A 66 25.19 6.84 -12.52
CA GLN A 66 24.58 5.51 -12.45
C GLN A 66 24.41 4.99 -11.02
N GLU A 67 25.36 5.27 -10.12
CA GLU A 67 25.27 4.84 -8.71
C GLU A 67 24.09 5.49 -7.97
N VAL A 68 23.82 6.78 -8.25
CA VAL A 68 22.69 7.49 -7.64
C VAL A 68 21.39 6.95 -8.20
N ALA A 69 21.30 6.75 -9.51
CA ALA A 69 20.12 6.18 -10.15
C ALA A 69 19.80 4.77 -9.64
N ALA A 70 20.82 3.91 -9.52
CA ALA A 70 20.68 2.55 -9.00
C ALA A 70 20.19 2.52 -7.53
N ALA A 71 20.68 3.44 -6.68
CA ALA A 71 20.26 3.53 -5.28
C ALA A 71 18.76 3.83 -5.12
N TYR A 72 18.14 4.51 -6.09
CA TYR A 72 16.72 4.83 -6.09
C TYR A 72 15.89 4.00 -7.09
N GLY A 73 16.46 2.91 -7.62
CA GLY A 73 15.77 2.00 -8.53
C GLY A 73 15.42 2.60 -9.89
N VAL A 74 16.10 3.67 -10.31
CA VAL A 74 15.91 4.28 -11.64
C VAL A 74 16.82 3.56 -12.63
N SER A 75 16.24 2.68 -13.43
CA SER A 75 16.95 1.93 -14.48
C SER A 75 16.61 2.49 -15.86
N ALA A 76 17.62 2.88 -16.64
CA ALA A 76 17.44 3.30 -18.02
C ALA A 76 17.40 2.06 -18.95
N PHE A 77 16.28 1.79 -19.62
CA PHE A 77 16.22 0.80 -20.69
C PHE A 77 16.00 1.48 -22.05
N VAL A 78 16.96 1.32 -22.95
CA VAL A 78 16.85 1.81 -24.33
C VAL A 78 15.97 0.84 -25.14
N VAL A 79 14.70 1.18 -25.30
CA VAL A 79 13.77 0.45 -26.19
C VAL A 79 14.25 0.44 -27.66
N ALA A 80 15.16 1.36 -28.04
CA ALA A 80 15.56 1.61 -29.42
C ALA A 80 16.54 0.59 -30.06
N LYS A 81 16.96 -0.49 -29.39
CA LYS A 81 17.91 -1.47 -29.96
C LYS A 81 17.32 -2.79 -30.47
N LEU A 82 15.99 -2.98 -30.41
CA LEU A 82 15.34 -4.19 -30.91
C LEU A 82 14.30 -3.85 -32.00
N PRO A 83 14.60 -4.10 -33.29
CA PRO A 83 13.76 -3.66 -34.42
C PRO A 83 12.37 -4.32 -34.51
N TRP A 84 12.03 -5.26 -33.63
CA TRP A 84 10.77 -6.03 -33.68
C TRP A 84 9.74 -5.60 -32.62
N ILE A 85 10.08 -4.67 -31.71
CA ILE A 85 9.19 -4.22 -30.61
C ILE A 85 8.46 -2.91 -30.94
N LEU A 86 8.60 -2.38 -32.16
CA LEU A 86 7.96 -1.10 -32.53
C LEU A 86 6.42 -1.14 -32.48
N ASN A 87 5.81 -2.32 -32.58
CA ASN A 87 4.35 -2.47 -32.59
C ASN A 87 3.71 -2.68 -31.21
N ALA A 88 4.49 -2.92 -30.16
CA ALA A 88 3.96 -3.22 -28.82
C ALA A 88 3.87 -2.00 -27.89
N LEU A 89 4.56 -0.90 -28.21
CA LEU A 89 4.66 0.27 -27.32
C LEU A 89 3.89 1.51 -27.82
N TYR A 90 3.33 1.49 -29.03
CA TYR A 90 2.53 2.61 -29.55
C TYR A 90 1.07 2.61 -29.06
N THR A 91 0.62 1.57 -28.36
CA THR A 91 -0.74 1.46 -27.79
C THR A 91 -0.85 1.96 -26.34
N CYS A 92 0.25 2.25 -25.65
CA CYS A 92 0.21 2.61 -24.23
C CYS A 92 -0.03 4.11 -23.94
N SER A 93 -0.05 4.97 -24.95
CA SER A 93 -0.32 6.40 -24.76
C SER A 93 -1.79 6.79 -24.86
N ASN A 94 -2.68 5.86 -25.26
CA ASN A 94 -4.10 6.14 -25.50
C ASN A 94 -4.99 4.91 -25.23
N GLN A 95 -4.95 4.37 -24.01
CA GLN A 95 -5.98 3.41 -23.59
C GLN A 95 -6.31 3.56 -22.10
N ASP A 96 -7.31 4.43 -21.86
CA ASP A 96 -8.31 4.18 -20.84
C ASP A 96 -8.95 2.82 -21.11
N SER A 97 -9.12 2.04 -20.03
CA SER A 97 -9.84 0.77 -19.94
C SER A 97 -9.15 -0.48 -20.53
N LEU A 98 -8.92 -1.45 -19.64
CA LEU A 98 -8.70 -2.89 -19.88
C LEU A 98 -7.33 -3.37 -20.39
N ALA A 99 -6.38 -3.61 -19.47
CA ALA A 99 -5.36 -4.68 -19.50
C ALA A 99 -4.49 -4.52 -18.23
N ASN A 100 -4.46 -5.39 -17.22
CA ASN A 100 -4.04 -6.79 -17.22
C ASN A 100 -2.77 -7.07 -18.04
N SER A 101 -1.70 -6.30 -17.80
CA SER A 101 -0.30 -6.68 -18.07
C SER A 101 0.65 -5.67 -17.42
N THR A 102 0.73 -5.67 -16.09
CA THR A 102 1.58 -4.74 -15.33
C THR A 102 2.95 -5.38 -15.06
N SER A 103 3.71 -5.71 -16.10
CA SER A 103 5.08 -6.24 -15.90
C SER A 103 6.12 -5.75 -16.90
N MET A 104 5.88 -4.62 -17.58
CA MET A 104 6.91 -4.08 -18.48
C MET A 104 6.94 -2.55 -18.64
N CYS A 105 6.19 -1.82 -17.80
CA CYS A 105 6.12 -0.34 -17.85
C CYS A 105 6.90 0.34 -16.71
N ASP A 106 7.31 -0.42 -15.70
CA ASP A 106 7.81 0.09 -14.41
C ASP A 106 9.25 0.60 -14.42
N HIS A 107 9.91 0.62 -15.58
CA HIS A 107 11.30 1.05 -15.76
C HIS A 107 11.44 2.22 -16.73
N SER A 108 10.36 2.96 -17.02
CA SER A 108 10.38 4.03 -18.03
C SER A 108 10.81 5.40 -17.48
N MET A 109 11.85 5.98 -18.10
CA MET A 109 12.28 7.37 -17.89
C MET A 109 11.37 8.33 -18.70
N PRO A 110 11.11 9.58 -18.24
CA PRO A 110 11.65 10.28 -17.07
C PRO A 110 11.05 9.81 -15.73
N THR A 111 11.78 10.01 -14.64
CA THR A 111 11.29 9.78 -13.26
C THR A 111 11.63 10.98 -12.38
N PHE A 112 10.63 11.49 -11.66
CA PHE A 112 10.78 12.58 -10.70
C PHE A 112 10.63 12.04 -9.29
N ILE A 113 11.59 12.33 -8.42
CA ILE A 113 11.52 11.94 -7.01
C ILE A 113 11.50 13.19 -6.14
N ILE A 114 10.50 13.28 -5.26
CA ILE A 114 10.34 14.35 -4.29
C ILE A 114 10.83 13.82 -2.95
N PHE A 115 11.81 14.51 -2.38
CA PHE A 115 12.38 14.23 -1.07
C PHE A 115 11.89 15.28 -0.07
N LYS A 116 11.57 14.85 1.15
CA LYS A 116 11.25 15.70 2.29
C LYS A 116 12.15 15.33 3.46
N ASN A 117 12.92 16.28 3.97
CA ASN A 117 13.88 16.10 5.06
C ASN A 117 14.85 14.92 4.84
N GLY A 118 15.29 14.72 3.59
CA GLY A 118 16.21 13.65 3.23
C GLY A 118 15.57 12.27 2.99
N SER A 119 14.27 12.10 3.25
CA SER A 119 13.52 10.87 2.93
C SER A 119 12.73 11.01 1.63
N VAL A 120 12.54 9.91 0.90
CA VAL A 120 11.70 9.87 -0.30
C VAL A 120 10.24 10.04 0.12
N ALA A 121 9.59 11.11 -0.35
CA ALA A 121 8.19 11.40 -0.03
C ALA A 121 7.25 10.90 -1.15
N HIS A 122 7.61 11.11 -2.41
CA HIS A 122 6.80 10.68 -3.55
C HIS A 122 7.65 10.47 -4.80
N SER A 123 7.25 9.53 -5.64
CA SER A 123 7.92 9.22 -6.93
C SER A 123 6.89 9.28 -8.05
N ILE A 124 7.18 10.07 -9.08
CA ILE A 124 6.35 10.25 -10.28
C ILE A 124 7.11 9.66 -11.46
N ARG A 125 6.49 8.72 -12.16
CA ARG A 125 7.07 8.08 -13.34
C ARG A 125 6.41 8.60 -14.61
N GLY A 126 7.20 8.74 -15.67
CA GLY A 126 6.73 9.21 -16.98
C GLY A 126 6.59 10.73 -17.09
N ALA A 127 6.35 11.19 -18.31
CA ALA A 127 6.24 12.60 -18.66
C ALA A 127 4.80 13.13 -18.48
N ASN A 128 4.29 13.13 -17.24
CA ASN A 128 2.97 13.69 -16.91
C ASN A 128 3.09 15.09 -16.26
N PRO A 129 2.84 16.19 -16.99
CA PRO A 129 2.99 17.54 -16.46
C PRO A 129 1.93 17.90 -15.42
N GLN A 130 0.68 17.45 -15.57
CA GLN A 130 -0.38 17.80 -14.62
C GLN A 130 -0.10 17.20 -13.23
N LEU A 131 0.28 15.93 -13.18
CA LEU A 131 0.57 15.24 -11.92
C LEU A 131 1.78 15.86 -11.22
N LEU A 132 2.84 16.17 -11.99
CA LEU A 132 4.03 16.84 -11.48
C LEU A 132 3.71 18.21 -10.89
N MET A 133 2.93 19.04 -11.61
CA MET A 133 2.53 20.37 -11.11
C MET A 133 1.70 20.27 -9.83
N ALA A 134 0.71 19.37 -9.79
CA ALA A 134 -0.16 19.20 -8.64
C ALA A 134 0.63 18.80 -7.38
N LYS A 135 1.50 17.79 -7.51
CA LYS A 135 2.31 17.29 -6.39
C LYS A 135 3.35 18.31 -5.93
N VAL A 136 4.06 18.94 -6.85
CA VAL A 136 5.05 19.97 -6.49
C VAL A 136 4.37 21.14 -5.76
N GLN A 137 3.18 21.55 -6.19
CA GLN A 137 2.41 22.61 -5.54
C GLN A 137 1.89 22.20 -4.15
N GLU A 138 1.44 20.95 -3.98
CA GLU A 138 1.03 20.36 -2.70
C GLU A 138 2.18 20.41 -1.69
N PHE A 139 3.34 19.88 -2.07
CA PHE A 139 4.54 19.87 -1.24
C PHE A 139 5.07 21.28 -0.96
N ALA A 140 5.02 22.20 -1.95
CA ALA A 140 5.42 23.59 -1.74
C ALA A 140 4.48 24.33 -0.76
N SER A 141 3.18 24.02 -0.79
CA SER A 141 2.20 24.62 0.12
C SER A 141 2.39 24.14 1.56
N SER A 142 2.84 22.89 1.76
CA SER A 142 3.11 22.32 3.08
C SER A 142 4.20 23.08 3.88
N ILE A 143 5.10 23.79 3.21
CA ILE A 143 6.15 24.61 3.85
C ILE A 143 5.63 26.02 4.23
N GLY A 144 4.58 26.51 3.56
CA GLY A 144 4.08 27.88 3.72
C GLY A 144 3.47 28.17 5.09
N SER A 145 2.99 27.15 5.81
CA SER A 145 2.24 27.31 7.06
C SER A 145 3.09 27.25 8.34
N SER A 146 4.42 27.11 8.24
CA SER A 146 5.29 26.84 9.41
C SER A 146 6.12 28.03 9.93
N ASP A 147 6.09 29.21 9.31
CA ASP A 147 6.77 30.40 9.86
C ASP A 147 5.82 31.22 10.75
N GLY A 148 5.60 30.73 11.97
CA GLY A 148 5.05 31.54 13.06
C GLY A 148 4.00 30.86 13.96
N ASN A 149 4.38 29.86 14.76
CA ASN A 149 4.06 29.80 16.19
C ASN A 149 4.76 28.60 16.84
N ASN A 150 5.54 28.84 17.89
CA ASN A 150 6.06 27.81 18.76
C ASN A 150 4.91 27.32 19.65
N GLY A 151 4.31 26.19 19.30
CA GLY A 151 3.22 25.55 20.03
C GLY A 151 3.27 24.06 19.78
N ASN A 152 3.89 23.36 20.72
CA ASN A 152 3.93 21.91 20.84
C ASN A 152 2.54 21.29 20.56
N ASN A 153 2.41 20.56 19.45
CA ASN A 153 1.35 19.59 19.18
C ASN A 153 1.80 18.69 18.03
N GLY A 154 2.24 17.48 18.39
CA GLY A 154 2.41 16.39 17.43
C GLY A 154 1.04 15.96 16.91
N ALA A 155 0.67 16.52 15.76
CA ALA A 155 -0.49 16.11 14.97
C ALA A 155 0.03 15.75 13.58
N GLU A 156 0.31 14.46 13.39
CA GLU A 156 0.60 13.86 12.08
C GLU A 156 -0.65 14.00 11.22
N SER A 157 -0.60 14.98 10.31
CA SER A 157 -1.56 15.17 9.24
C SER A 157 -0.97 14.58 7.97
N SER A 158 -1.21 13.28 7.76
CA SER A 158 -0.97 12.60 6.48
C SER A 158 -2.16 12.82 5.56
N GLY A 159 -2.08 13.87 4.75
CA GLY A 159 -2.98 14.12 3.61
C GLY A 159 -2.50 13.31 2.41
N GLU A 160 -3.29 12.31 2.06
CA GLU A 160 -2.99 11.21 1.14
C GLU A 160 -3.38 11.50 -0.31
N ALA A 161 -2.44 11.28 -1.22
CA ALA A 161 -2.75 10.68 -2.52
C ALA A 161 -1.56 9.79 -2.88
N GLY A 162 -1.66 8.52 -2.47
CA GLY A 162 -0.74 7.43 -2.78
C GLY A 162 0.07 6.83 -1.62
N SER A 163 -0.23 7.09 -0.34
CA SER A 163 0.35 6.27 0.74
C SER A 163 -0.54 5.08 1.07
N CYS A 164 0.08 3.92 1.25
CA CYS A 164 -0.58 2.74 1.81
C CYS A 164 -0.99 3.10 3.24
N TRP A 165 -2.29 3.02 3.53
CA TRP A 165 -2.81 3.22 4.87
C TRP A 165 -2.35 2.05 5.75
N LEU A 166 -1.43 2.37 6.68
CA LEU A 166 -0.77 1.42 7.57
C LEU A 166 -1.58 1.11 8.84
N GLY A 167 -2.75 1.74 9.02
CA GLY A 167 -3.60 1.52 10.18
C GLY A 167 -2.97 2.00 11.49
N GLY A 168 -2.59 1.04 12.35
CA GLY A 168 -2.02 1.28 13.67
C GLY A 168 -0.50 1.44 13.66
N SER A 169 0.10 1.50 14.86
CA SER A 169 1.56 1.61 14.99
C SER A 169 2.27 0.40 14.38
N THR A 170 3.10 0.62 13.36
CA THR A 170 3.95 -0.43 12.76
C THR A 170 4.95 -0.97 13.79
N PRO A 171 5.10 -2.30 13.95
CA PRO A 171 6.14 -2.88 14.79
C PRO A 171 7.55 -2.48 14.31
N LYS A 172 8.43 -2.13 15.25
CA LYS A 172 9.80 -1.71 14.92
C LYS A 172 10.57 -2.84 14.25
N GLY A 173 11.10 -2.59 13.04
CA GLY A 173 12.00 -3.50 12.33
C GLY A 173 11.32 -4.51 11.41
N TYR A 174 9.99 -4.50 11.31
CA TYR A 174 9.24 -5.34 10.37
C TYR A 174 8.50 -4.48 9.35
N SER A 175 8.52 -4.89 8.08
CA SER A 175 7.77 -4.25 7.01
C SER A 175 6.40 -4.89 6.85
N GLU A 176 5.49 -4.15 6.23
CA GLU A 176 4.23 -4.72 5.76
C GLU A 176 4.50 -5.68 4.59
N ILE A 177 3.88 -6.86 4.62
CA ILE A 177 4.07 -7.94 3.63
C ILE A 177 2.75 -8.38 2.99
N SER A 178 1.70 -7.55 3.04
CA SER A 178 0.39 -7.89 2.46
C SER A 178 0.44 -8.05 0.93
N ASP A 179 1.42 -7.44 0.25
CA ASP A 179 1.67 -7.64 -1.19
C ASP A 179 1.98 -9.10 -1.56
N GLN A 180 2.42 -9.91 -0.59
CA GLN A 180 2.74 -11.32 -0.81
C GLN A 180 1.49 -12.22 -0.81
N ILE A 181 0.31 -11.67 -0.51
CA ILE A 181 -0.95 -12.40 -0.50
C ILE A 181 -1.38 -12.66 -1.94
N GLU A 182 -1.74 -13.90 -2.25
CA GLU A 182 -2.30 -14.25 -3.55
C GLU A 182 -3.81 -13.96 -3.56
N ILE A 183 -4.18 -12.78 -4.04
CA ILE A 183 -5.57 -12.27 -4.02
C ILE A 183 -6.58 -13.22 -4.69
N LYS A 184 -6.14 -14.00 -5.69
CA LYS A 184 -6.99 -14.95 -6.42
C LYS A 184 -7.32 -16.22 -5.62
N GLY A 185 -6.46 -16.58 -4.66
CA GLY A 185 -6.61 -17.78 -3.85
C GLY A 185 -7.24 -17.51 -2.49
N ILE A 186 -7.69 -16.27 -2.22
CA ILE A 186 -8.41 -15.94 -1.00
C ILE A 186 -9.76 -16.63 -1.02
N ASP A 187 -10.10 -17.27 0.08
CA ASP A 187 -11.40 -17.89 0.30
C ASP A 187 -11.98 -17.40 1.62
N LEU A 188 -13.28 -17.13 1.63
CA LEU A 188 -14.00 -16.61 2.78
C LEU A 188 -15.27 -17.43 2.98
N LEU A 189 -15.39 -18.08 4.14
CA LEU A 189 -16.63 -18.74 4.52
C LEU A 189 -17.47 -17.82 5.40
N ASN A 190 -18.78 -17.89 5.20
CA ASN A 190 -19.80 -17.09 5.88
C ASN A 190 -19.63 -15.57 5.69
N CYS A 191 -19.17 -15.12 4.52
CA CYS A 191 -19.13 -13.70 4.19
C CYS A 191 -20.38 -13.25 3.41
N ASP A 192 -20.91 -12.09 3.76
CA ASP A 192 -21.96 -11.44 2.97
C ASP A 192 -21.36 -10.86 1.68
N ASN A 193 -21.77 -11.40 0.54
CA ASN A 193 -21.30 -10.99 -0.77
C ASN A 193 -21.97 -9.71 -1.31
N GLU A 194 -23.07 -9.25 -0.70
CA GLU A 194 -23.80 -8.04 -1.11
C GLU A 194 -23.14 -6.76 -0.57
N ILE A 195 -22.46 -6.85 0.58
CA ILE A 195 -21.83 -5.70 1.24
C ILE A 195 -20.48 -5.38 0.58
N GLY A 196 -19.57 -6.34 0.47
CA GLY A 196 -18.25 -6.08 -0.09
C GLY A 196 -17.49 -7.34 -0.48
N PRO A 197 -16.71 -7.32 -1.57
CA PRO A 197 -15.93 -8.49 -1.95
C PRO A 197 -14.76 -8.66 -0.98
N GLY A 198 -14.46 -9.89 -0.55
CA GLY A 198 -13.37 -10.21 0.39
C GLY A 198 -11.98 -9.62 0.11
N ARG A 199 -11.73 -9.26 -1.14
CA ARG A 199 -10.53 -8.54 -1.62
C ARG A 199 -10.42 -7.11 -1.08
N SER A 200 -11.51 -6.49 -0.61
CA SER A 200 -11.51 -5.17 0.04
C SER A 200 -10.67 -5.14 1.32
N LEU A 201 -10.59 -6.26 2.05
CA LEU A 201 -9.80 -6.40 3.29
C LEU A 201 -8.31 -6.04 3.11
N PHE A 202 -7.79 -6.20 1.90
CA PHE A 202 -6.39 -5.99 1.57
C PHE A 202 -6.14 -4.72 0.75
N ALA A 203 -7.17 -3.92 0.47
CA ALA A 203 -7.00 -2.67 -0.27
C ALA A 203 -6.04 -1.73 0.49
N PRO A 204 -5.09 -1.05 -0.20
CA PRO A 204 -4.11 -0.17 0.44
C PRO A 204 -4.73 1.14 0.96
N GLU A 205 -5.99 1.40 0.60
CA GLU A 205 -6.71 2.62 0.95
C GLU A 205 -7.21 2.59 2.40
N LYS A 206 -7.39 3.79 2.95
CA LYS A 206 -7.97 4.00 4.28
C LYS A 206 -9.46 3.58 4.26
N PRO A 207 -9.94 2.82 5.26
CA PRO A 207 -11.34 2.39 5.30
C PRO A 207 -12.28 3.59 5.37
N SER A 208 -13.39 3.51 4.62
CA SER A 208 -14.40 4.57 4.50
C SER A 208 -15.03 4.96 5.85
N GLY A 209 -15.12 4.03 6.81
CA GLY A 209 -15.59 4.32 8.16
C GLY A 209 -14.72 5.34 8.92
N LEU A 210 -13.43 5.43 8.61
CA LEU A 210 -12.49 6.35 9.26
C LEU A 210 -12.29 7.66 8.50
N SER A 211 -12.68 7.73 7.23
CA SER A 211 -12.64 8.97 6.43
C SER A 211 -13.83 9.90 6.74
N ALA A 212 -14.98 9.34 7.16
CA ALA A 212 -16.15 10.09 7.57
C ALA A 212 -15.98 10.88 8.89
N ALA A 213 -15.11 10.41 9.81
CA ALA A 213 -14.94 11.01 11.13
C ALA A 213 -14.01 12.25 11.16
N GLY A 214 -13.36 12.58 10.05
CA GLY A 214 -12.37 13.68 9.96
C GLY A 214 -12.90 15.02 9.41
N GLY A 215 -14.20 15.10 9.06
CA GLY A 215 -14.83 16.29 8.51
C GLY A 215 -15.67 17.02 9.54
N ASN A 216 -15.19 18.17 10.01
CA ASN A 216 -16.01 19.13 10.74
C ASN A 216 -17.08 19.69 9.79
N ASP A 217 -18.28 19.12 9.78
CA ASP A 217 -19.57 19.79 9.52
C ASP A 217 -20.71 18.76 9.53
N GLY A 218 -21.80 19.09 10.24
CA GLY A 218 -22.87 18.15 10.59
C GLY A 218 -23.74 17.64 9.44
N LYS A 219 -24.53 16.61 9.76
CA LYS A 219 -25.75 16.19 9.04
C LYS A 219 -25.58 16.07 7.51
N GLY A 220 -24.65 15.22 7.08
CA GLY A 220 -24.64 14.69 5.72
C GLY A 220 -25.09 13.24 5.72
N LYS A 221 -26.34 12.96 5.33
CA LYS A 221 -26.79 11.61 4.98
C LYS A 221 -25.75 10.97 4.05
N ALA A 222 -25.26 9.79 4.42
CA ALA A 222 -24.38 8.97 3.60
C ALA A 222 -24.96 8.90 2.18
N LYS A 223 -24.22 9.41 1.21
CA LYS A 223 -24.58 9.27 -0.20
C LYS A 223 -24.23 7.83 -0.58
N ALA A 224 -25.26 6.97 -0.57
CA ALA A 224 -25.22 5.55 -0.88
C ALA A 224 -24.81 5.27 -2.35
N SER A 225 -23.54 5.49 -2.70
CA SER A 225 -23.04 5.23 -4.06
C SER A 225 -21.54 4.91 -4.14
N THR A 226 -20.97 4.27 -3.12
CA THR A 226 -19.62 3.69 -3.20
C THR A 226 -19.71 2.31 -2.56
N ALA A 227 -19.32 1.26 -3.28
CA ALA A 227 -19.41 -0.12 -2.80
C ALA A 227 -18.80 -0.23 -1.40
N ALA A 228 -19.45 -1.00 -0.51
CA ALA A 228 -18.93 -1.13 0.84
C ALA A 228 -17.55 -1.81 0.81
N ASP A 229 -16.67 -1.25 1.63
CA ASP A 229 -15.23 -1.48 1.59
C ASP A 229 -14.80 -2.38 2.76
N TRP A 230 -15.76 -3.11 3.33
CA TRP A 230 -15.59 -3.99 4.49
C TRP A 230 -16.30 -5.31 4.21
N VAL A 231 -16.03 -6.30 5.06
CA VAL A 231 -16.64 -7.62 5.02
C VAL A 231 -17.43 -7.80 6.31
N GLU A 232 -18.65 -8.32 6.19
CA GLU A 232 -19.49 -8.72 7.31
C GLU A 232 -19.83 -10.21 7.18
N SER A 233 -20.12 -10.84 8.31
CA SER A 233 -20.64 -12.21 8.30
C SER A 233 -22.13 -12.24 7.93
N ASP A 234 -22.57 -13.29 7.25
CA ASP A 234 -23.95 -13.37 6.72
C ASP A 234 -24.93 -13.86 7.81
N THR A 235 -24.71 -15.07 8.31
CA THR A 235 -25.68 -15.75 9.20
C THR A 235 -25.42 -15.51 10.69
N ASP A 236 -24.17 -15.64 11.14
CA ASP A 236 -23.78 -15.65 12.55
C ASP A 236 -22.45 -14.91 12.72
N GLU A 237 -21.94 -14.80 13.95
CA GLU A 237 -20.68 -14.12 14.27
C GLU A 237 -19.42 -14.84 13.73
N GLN A 238 -19.53 -16.10 13.33
CA GLN A 238 -18.39 -16.88 12.84
C GLN A 238 -17.97 -16.48 11.42
N LEU A 239 -16.72 -16.05 11.24
CA LEU A 239 -16.16 -15.71 9.93
C LEU A 239 -14.82 -16.39 9.74
N MET A 240 -14.56 -16.97 8.56
CA MET A 240 -13.28 -17.61 8.28
C MET A 240 -12.66 -17.09 7.00
N LEU A 241 -11.40 -16.66 7.12
CA LEU A 241 -10.58 -16.11 6.05
C LEU A 241 -9.37 -17.02 5.79
N TYR A 242 -9.32 -17.64 4.62
CA TYR A 242 -8.15 -18.32 4.11
C TYR A 242 -7.38 -17.41 3.16
N MET A 243 -6.08 -17.24 3.40
CA MET A 243 -5.20 -16.47 2.52
C MET A 243 -3.89 -17.24 2.22
N PRO A 244 -3.66 -17.62 0.95
CA PRO A 244 -2.39 -18.18 0.51
C PRO A 244 -1.35 -17.08 0.22
N PHE A 245 -0.08 -17.43 0.41
CA PHE A 245 1.06 -16.53 0.14
C PHE A 245 1.89 -17.00 -1.07
N GLN A 246 2.39 -16.04 -1.84
CA GLN A 246 3.25 -16.27 -3.01
C GLN A 246 4.66 -16.80 -2.62
N SER A 247 5.11 -16.46 -1.42
CA SER A 247 6.42 -16.82 -0.87
C SER A 247 6.24 -17.38 0.53
N SER A 248 7.26 -18.10 1.05
CA SER A 248 7.22 -18.47 2.47
C SER A 248 7.53 -17.26 3.33
N LEU A 249 6.63 -16.90 4.25
CA LEU A 249 6.74 -15.71 5.08
C LEU A 249 7.13 -16.06 6.52
N LYS A 250 7.84 -15.13 7.15
CA LYS A 250 7.97 -15.07 8.62
C LYS A 250 7.05 -13.98 9.12
N VAL A 251 5.97 -14.34 9.81
CA VAL A 251 5.00 -13.36 10.30
C VAL A 251 5.29 -13.03 11.76
N HIS A 252 5.37 -11.73 12.07
CA HIS A 252 5.62 -11.23 13.42
C HIS A 252 4.33 -10.73 14.08
N SER A 253 3.55 -9.92 13.37
CA SER A 253 2.27 -9.44 13.89
C SER A 253 1.22 -9.31 12.78
N LEU A 254 -0.03 -9.37 13.21
CA LEU A 254 -1.22 -9.22 12.39
C LEU A 254 -1.98 -7.99 12.92
N GLN A 255 -2.31 -7.05 12.04
CA GLN A 255 -3.18 -5.93 12.39
C GLN A 255 -4.56 -6.14 11.77
N ILE A 256 -5.58 -5.98 12.59
CA ILE A 256 -6.98 -6.14 12.20
C ILE A 256 -7.68 -4.83 12.51
N THR A 257 -8.38 -4.28 11.52
CA THR A 257 -9.18 -3.06 11.69
C THR A 257 -10.64 -3.42 11.61
N SER A 258 -11.41 -2.97 12.60
CA SER A 258 -12.86 -3.13 12.65
C SER A 258 -13.49 -1.84 13.17
N LEU A 259 -14.36 -1.25 12.34
CA LEU A 259 -15.04 0.01 12.61
C LEU A 259 -16.54 -0.18 12.57
N PRO A 260 -17.14 -0.80 13.61
CA PRO A 260 -18.59 -0.86 13.71
C PRO A 260 -19.18 0.55 13.88
N PRO A 261 -20.37 0.83 13.33
CA PRO A 261 -21.03 2.11 13.49
C PRO A 261 -21.36 2.37 14.97
N ALA A 262 -21.30 3.64 15.40
CA ALA A 262 -21.74 4.01 16.74
C ALA A 262 -23.26 3.78 16.86
N ALA A 263 -23.69 3.05 17.89
CA ALA A 263 -25.09 2.74 18.15
C ALA A 263 -25.96 4.02 18.11
N GLY A 264 -26.71 4.19 17.01
CA GLY A 264 -27.75 5.19 16.87
C GLY A 264 -29.09 4.61 17.32
N GLU A 265 -30.02 5.48 17.75
CA GLU A 265 -31.31 5.12 18.37
C GLU A 265 -32.36 4.49 17.43
N ASP A 266 -32.04 4.19 16.17
CA ASP A 266 -32.98 3.59 15.20
C ASP A 266 -32.41 2.25 14.66
N ASP A 267 -33.23 1.21 14.76
CA ASP A 267 -32.98 -0.23 14.58
C ASP A 267 -32.10 -0.66 13.36
N GLU A 268 -31.21 -1.62 13.62
CA GLU A 268 -31.09 -2.95 12.97
C GLU A 268 -29.63 -3.46 13.10
N GLU A 269 -29.45 -4.55 13.86
CA GLU A 269 -28.26 -5.42 13.95
C GLU A 269 -26.89 -4.73 13.79
N VAL A 270 -26.44 -4.05 14.86
CA VAL A 270 -25.11 -3.42 14.88
C VAL A 270 -24.04 -4.51 14.77
N PRO A 271 -23.20 -4.51 13.72
CA PRO A 271 -22.13 -5.48 13.61
C PRO A 271 -21.09 -5.25 14.71
N MET A 272 -20.54 -6.33 15.23
CA MET A 272 -19.62 -6.34 16.37
C MET A 272 -18.15 -6.44 15.92
N ARG A 273 -17.24 -6.11 16.83
CA ARG A 273 -15.80 -6.33 16.63
C ARG A 273 -15.46 -7.77 16.95
N PRO A 274 -14.44 -8.38 16.30
CA PRO A 274 -13.98 -9.69 16.70
C PRO A 274 -13.30 -9.67 18.07
N LYS A 275 -13.63 -10.63 18.92
CA LYS A 275 -13.06 -10.82 20.26
C LYS A 275 -12.09 -11.98 20.26
N THR A 276 -12.52 -13.15 19.79
CA THR A 276 -11.72 -14.38 19.83
C THR A 276 -11.26 -14.74 18.42
N ILE A 277 -9.94 -14.88 18.25
CA ILE A 277 -9.32 -15.18 16.96
C ILE A 277 -8.44 -16.41 17.09
N LYS A 278 -8.74 -17.43 16.28
CA LYS A 278 -7.95 -18.65 16.13
C LYS A 278 -7.17 -18.59 14.81
N LEU A 279 -5.88 -18.91 14.86
CA LEU A 279 -4.99 -18.88 13.70
C LEU A 279 -4.48 -20.28 13.36
N TYR A 280 -4.61 -20.67 12.09
CA TYR A 280 -4.06 -21.93 11.57
C TYR A 280 -3.09 -21.64 10.43
N THR A 281 -1.95 -22.29 10.44
CA THR A 281 -0.86 -22.03 9.49
C THR A 281 -0.63 -23.23 8.57
N ASN A 282 -0.20 -22.98 7.33
CA ASN A 282 0.25 -24.00 6.38
C ASN A 282 -0.81 -25.04 5.97
N ARG A 283 -2.07 -24.60 5.87
CA ARG A 283 -3.17 -25.42 5.34
C ARG A 283 -3.26 -25.28 3.81
N ALA A 284 -3.65 -26.35 3.13
CA ALA A 284 -3.74 -26.34 1.67
C ALA A 284 -5.06 -25.73 1.14
N HIS A 285 -6.11 -25.77 1.95
CA HIS A 285 -7.45 -25.26 1.66
C HIS A 285 -8.05 -24.68 2.94
N ILE A 286 -9.17 -23.96 2.80
CA ILE A 286 -9.99 -23.50 3.91
C ILE A 286 -10.55 -24.71 4.67
N ILE A 287 -10.47 -24.69 6.00
CA ILE A 287 -11.03 -25.74 6.87
C ILE A 287 -12.53 -25.49 7.06
N GLY A 288 -13.31 -26.50 7.46
CA GLY A 288 -14.68 -26.29 7.92
C GLY A 288 -14.72 -25.71 9.34
N PHE A 289 -15.85 -25.15 9.77
CA PHE A 289 -16.01 -24.64 11.13
C PHE A 289 -15.90 -25.77 12.18
N GLU A 290 -16.54 -26.92 11.93
CA GLU A 290 -16.46 -28.09 12.80
C GLU A 290 -15.01 -28.62 12.91
N ASP A 291 -14.32 -28.74 11.77
CA ASP A 291 -12.93 -29.18 11.73
C ASP A 291 -12.00 -28.19 12.46
N ALA A 292 -12.28 -26.89 12.36
CA ALA A 292 -11.50 -25.86 13.04
C ALA A 292 -11.62 -25.97 14.56
N ASP A 293 -12.79 -26.33 15.09
CA ASP A 293 -13.00 -26.48 16.53
C ASP A 293 -12.39 -27.76 17.11
N ASP A 294 -12.31 -28.83 16.32
CA ASP A 294 -11.62 -30.07 16.71
C ASP A 294 -10.09 -29.93 16.65
N GLU A 295 -9.57 -29.13 15.72
CA GLU A 295 -8.14 -28.92 15.55
C GLU A 295 -7.57 -27.87 16.51
N THR A 296 -6.43 -28.19 17.12
CA THR A 296 -5.74 -27.21 17.97
C THR A 296 -5.17 -26.05 17.12
N PRO A 297 -5.53 -24.79 17.39
CA PRO A 297 -5.00 -23.66 16.65
C PRO A 297 -3.51 -23.47 16.91
N THR A 298 -2.79 -22.91 15.92
CA THR A 298 -1.38 -22.55 16.08
C THR A 298 -1.22 -21.50 17.17
N GLN A 299 -2.14 -20.54 17.20
CA GLN A 299 -2.25 -19.52 18.23
C GLN A 299 -3.72 -19.08 18.34
N GLU A 300 -4.16 -18.90 19.57
CA GLU A 300 -5.45 -18.31 19.91
C GLU A 300 -5.18 -16.97 20.61
N VAL A 301 -5.96 -15.96 20.24
CA VAL A 301 -5.84 -14.60 20.78
C VAL A 301 -7.22 -14.09 21.15
N GLU A 302 -7.34 -13.65 22.39
CA GLU A 302 -8.50 -12.90 22.88
C GLU A 302 -8.16 -11.41 22.89
N LEU A 303 -8.95 -10.62 22.17
CA LEU A 303 -8.83 -9.17 22.11
C LEU A 303 -9.77 -8.54 23.13
N ALA A 304 -9.23 -7.67 23.98
CA ALA A 304 -10.03 -6.85 24.89
C ALA A 304 -10.25 -5.45 24.29
N ALA A 305 -11.25 -4.73 24.79
CA ALA A 305 -11.56 -3.36 24.37
C ALA A 305 -10.35 -2.40 24.44
N LYS A 306 -9.35 -2.68 25.30
CA LYS A 306 -8.11 -1.90 25.46
C LYS A 306 -7.10 -2.07 24.31
N ASP A 307 -7.18 -3.18 23.58
CA ASP A 307 -6.21 -3.52 22.53
C ASP A 307 -6.54 -2.83 21.20
N TRP A 308 -7.74 -2.24 21.12
CA TRP A 308 -8.23 -1.44 20.01
C TRP A 308 -7.80 0.02 20.16
N ASP A 309 -7.09 0.57 19.16
CA ASP A 309 -6.79 1.99 19.13
C ASP A 309 -8.06 2.81 18.85
N ALA A 310 -8.37 3.77 19.73
CA ALA A 310 -9.53 4.63 19.62
C ALA A 310 -9.52 5.55 18.38
N LYS A 311 -8.34 5.83 17.80
CA LYS A 311 -8.20 6.73 16.63
C LYS A 311 -8.32 6.01 15.29
N THR A 312 -7.90 4.75 15.23
CA THR A 312 -7.82 3.98 13.97
C THR A 312 -8.76 2.78 13.93
N GLY A 313 -9.27 2.34 15.10
CA GLY A 313 -10.06 1.12 15.22
C GLY A 313 -9.25 -0.13 14.86
N THR A 314 -7.91 -0.06 14.96
CA THR A 314 -7.01 -1.15 14.63
C THR A 314 -6.51 -1.82 15.92
N ALA A 315 -6.63 -3.14 15.98
CA ALA A 315 -5.99 -3.98 17.00
C ALA A 315 -4.68 -4.56 16.43
N ASN A 316 -3.60 -4.47 17.21
CA ASN A 316 -2.32 -5.08 16.87
C ASN A 316 -2.17 -6.42 17.60
N VAL A 317 -2.19 -7.51 16.84
CA VAL A 317 -2.08 -8.88 17.35
C VAL A 317 -0.64 -9.36 17.20
N GLU A 318 0.07 -9.43 18.32
CA GLU A 318 1.42 -9.97 18.36
C GLU A 318 1.40 -11.50 18.25
N LEU A 319 2.09 -12.03 17.24
CA LEU A 319 2.16 -13.46 17.01
C LEU A 319 3.42 -14.06 17.65
N ARG A 320 3.32 -15.33 18.06
CA ARG A 320 4.45 -16.08 18.59
C ARG A 320 5.38 -16.45 17.46
N PHE A 321 6.32 -15.56 17.13
CA PHE A 321 7.27 -15.69 16.01
C PHE A 321 7.86 -17.10 15.82
N VAL A 322 8.17 -17.84 16.91
CA VAL A 322 8.69 -19.22 16.87
C VAL A 322 7.79 -20.18 16.06
N LYS A 323 6.46 -20.02 16.13
CA LYS A 323 5.51 -20.84 15.37
C LYS A 323 5.25 -20.31 13.96
N PHE A 324 5.61 -19.06 13.70
CA PHE A 324 5.28 -18.30 12.48
C PHE A 324 6.54 -18.06 11.60
N GLN A 325 7.52 -18.97 11.63
CA GLN A 325 8.79 -18.86 10.88
C GLN A 325 8.71 -19.18 9.39
N ARG A 326 7.79 -20.05 8.98
CA ARG A 326 7.69 -20.52 7.60
C ARG A 326 6.22 -20.76 7.28
N ILE A 327 5.58 -19.72 6.81
CA ILE A 327 4.15 -19.72 6.52
C ILE A 327 3.92 -19.59 5.03
N THR A 328 3.14 -20.51 4.49
CA THR A 328 2.75 -20.53 3.07
C THR A 328 1.28 -20.18 2.87
N SER A 329 0.49 -20.29 3.93
CA SER A 329 -0.92 -19.92 3.99
C SER A 329 -1.31 -19.66 5.45
N LEU A 330 -2.25 -18.74 5.65
CA LEU A 330 -2.82 -18.44 6.95
C LEU A 330 -4.35 -18.55 6.87
N VAL A 331 -4.94 -19.27 7.81
CA VAL A 331 -6.39 -19.26 8.08
C VAL A 331 -6.59 -18.42 9.34
N VAL A 332 -7.43 -17.41 9.24
CA VAL A 332 -7.90 -16.59 10.36
C VAL A 332 -9.35 -16.95 10.60
N TYR A 333 -9.63 -17.55 11.75
CA TYR A 333 -10.97 -17.89 12.19
C TYR A 333 -11.39 -16.93 13.30
N PHE A 334 -12.42 -16.14 13.01
CA PHE A 334 -13.10 -15.28 13.97
C PHE A 334 -14.25 -16.09 14.57
N VAL A 335 -14.16 -16.35 15.88
CA VAL A 335 -15.10 -17.24 16.58
C VAL A 335 -16.25 -16.42 17.17
N ASP A 336 -15.89 -15.43 18.00
CA ASP A 336 -16.83 -14.64 18.78
C ASP A 336 -16.53 -13.16 18.60
N GLY A 337 -17.53 -12.30 18.80
CA GLY A 337 -17.33 -10.86 18.87
C GLY A 337 -17.43 -10.21 20.26
N ASP A 338 -17.14 -8.90 20.31
CA ASP A 338 -17.28 -8.03 21.46
C ASP A 338 -18.54 -7.18 21.30
N GLY A 339 -19.65 -7.61 21.92
CA GLY A 339 -20.94 -6.95 21.84
C GLY A 339 -22.13 -7.93 21.94
N ASP A 340 -23.33 -7.42 21.65
CA ASP A 340 -24.60 -8.17 21.58
C ASP A 340 -25.15 -8.22 20.14
N GLY A 341 -24.27 -8.00 19.16
CA GLY A 341 -24.61 -8.09 17.73
C GLY A 341 -24.46 -9.53 17.22
N GLU A 342 -25.14 -9.85 16.12
CA GLU A 342 -25.13 -11.20 15.53
C GLU A 342 -24.09 -11.35 14.40
N ARG A 343 -23.54 -10.26 13.88
CA ARG A 343 -22.59 -10.24 12.75
C ARG A 343 -21.27 -9.61 13.13
N ILE A 344 -20.15 -10.17 12.66
CA ILE A 344 -18.82 -9.56 12.81
C ILE A 344 -18.49 -8.72 11.58
N ARG A 345 -17.95 -7.52 11.82
CA ARG A 345 -17.42 -6.67 10.76
C ARG A 345 -15.90 -6.58 10.79
N VAL A 346 -15.27 -6.76 9.63
CA VAL A 346 -13.83 -6.59 9.41
C VAL A 346 -13.60 -5.65 8.22
N ASP A 347 -12.84 -4.59 8.44
CA ASP A 347 -12.57 -3.57 7.41
C ASP A 347 -11.23 -3.80 6.72
N ARG A 348 -10.14 -4.05 7.49
CA ARG A 348 -8.78 -4.23 6.94
C ARG A 348 -7.99 -5.27 7.70
N VAL A 349 -7.20 -6.05 6.96
CA VAL A 349 -6.22 -6.99 7.51
C VAL A 349 -4.84 -6.66 6.94
N ARG A 350 -3.86 -6.45 7.81
CA ARG A 350 -2.47 -6.14 7.45
C ARG A 350 -1.52 -7.08 8.16
N ILE A 351 -0.50 -7.53 7.44
CA ILE A 351 0.46 -8.51 7.95
C ILE A 351 1.84 -7.87 7.99
N PHE A 352 2.53 -8.00 9.12
CA PHE A 352 3.88 -7.51 9.32
C PHE A 352 4.85 -8.66 9.54
N GLY A 353 5.98 -8.59 8.86
CA GLY A 353 6.98 -9.64 8.93
C GLY A 353 8.11 -9.48 7.94
N GLU A 354 8.71 -10.61 7.58
CA GLU A 354 9.81 -10.71 6.61
C GLU A 354 9.37 -11.67 5.49
N ALA A 355 9.48 -11.22 4.24
CA ALA A 355 9.25 -12.06 3.07
C ALA A 355 10.45 -12.99 2.85
N GLY A 356 10.20 -14.29 2.78
CA GLY A 356 11.23 -15.30 2.50
C GLY A 356 11.35 -15.63 1.01
N GLU A 357 11.94 -16.78 0.71
CA GLU A 357 12.18 -17.23 -0.66
C GLU A 357 10.87 -17.35 -1.44
N LYS A 358 10.87 -16.77 -2.66
CA LYS A 358 9.75 -16.83 -3.59
C LYS A 358 9.54 -18.28 -4.01
N ARG A 359 8.29 -18.75 -3.99
CA ARG A 359 7.97 -20.07 -4.52
C ARG A 359 8.10 -20.01 -6.04
N ASP A 360 9.16 -20.60 -6.58
CA ASP A 360 9.19 -20.91 -8.00
C ASP A 360 8.12 -21.96 -8.28
N MET A 361 7.09 -21.58 -9.03
CA MET A 361 6.15 -22.55 -9.60
C MET A 361 6.95 -23.45 -10.52
N GLY A 362 7.23 -24.66 -10.04
CA GLY A 362 7.87 -25.70 -10.84
C GLY A 362 7.14 -25.79 -12.18
N LYS A 363 7.88 -25.63 -13.27
CA LYS A 363 7.33 -25.69 -14.62
C LYS A 363 6.65 -27.05 -14.77
N LEU A 364 5.33 -27.05 -14.92
CA LEU A 364 4.55 -28.26 -15.20
C LEU A 364 5.06 -28.84 -16.52
N GLU A 365 5.91 -29.85 -16.45
CA GLU A 365 6.31 -30.62 -17.61
C GLU A 365 5.12 -31.50 -17.99
N LYS A 366 4.63 -31.32 -19.22
CA LYS A 366 3.67 -32.24 -19.81
C LYS A 366 4.40 -33.57 -19.98
N ILE A 367 4.11 -34.54 -19.10
CA ILE A 367 4.49 -35.93 -19.32
C ILE A 367 3.90 -36.31 -20.68
N GLY A 368 4.79 -36.58 -21.63
CA GLY A 368 4.40 -36.97 -22.98
C GLY A 368 3.55 -38.22 -22.91
N ASP A 369 2.46 -38.22 -23.67
CA ASP A 369 1.62 -39.40 -23.88
C ASP A 369 2.53 -40.55 -24.36
N GLU A 370 2.84 -41.51 -23.49
CA GLU A 370 3.43 -42.78 -23.91
C GLU A 370 2.39 -43.47 -24.80
N ALA A 371 2.73 -43.62 -26.08
CA ALA A 371 1.96 -44.42 -27.01
C ALA A 371 1.96 -45.85 -26.47
N GLY A 372 0.78 -46.33 -26.05
CA GLY A 372 0.59 -47.71 -25.62
C GLY A 372 1.07 -48.69 -26.67
N GLU A 373 1.96 -49.60 -26.24
CA GLU A 373 2.20 -50.89 -26.90
C GLU A 373 1.14 -51.91 -26.49
#